data_AF-A0A351H4W7-F1
#
_entry.id   AF-A0A351H4W7-F1
#
_cell.length_a   1.000
_cell.length_b   1.000
_cell.length_c   1.000
_cell.angle_alpha   90.00
_cell.angle_beta   90.00
_cell.angle_gamma   90.00
#
_symmetry.space_group_name_H-M   'P 1'
#
loop_
_entity.id
_entity.type
_entity.pdbx_description
1 polymer ?
#
loop_
_entity_poly.entity_id
_entity_poly.type
_entity_poly.pdbx_seq_one_letter_code
_entity_poly.pdbx_strand_id
1 'polypeptide(L)'
;TVSSADDTVHSNGDVQINGGKFALSSGDDGIHADNALIINSGEITVSKSYEGLEGKTVTVTGGNIDITASDDGINAADGSGASAGGKPGANASSDVYINISGGYITVNASGDGVDSNGN
;
A
#
# COMPACT_ATOMS: atom_id res chain seq x y z
N THR A 1 1.52 15.90 11.10
CA THR A 1 1.74 15.69 9.67
C THR A 1 3.19 15.36 9.45
N VAL A 2 3.48 14.32 8.67
CA VAL A 2 4.82 13.93 8.23
C VAL A 2 4.89 14.11 6.73
N SER A 3 5.99 14.67 6.23
CA SER A 3 6.24 14.82 4.80
C SER A 3 7.64 14.33 4.45
N SER A 4 7.75 13.54 3.39
CA SER A 4 9.03 13.00 2.89
C SER A 4 9.14 13.22 1.39
N ALA A 5 10.38 13.24 0.88
CA ALA A 5 10.63 13.21 -0.57
C ALA A 5 10.58 11.78 -1.13
N ASP A 6 10.75 10.82 -0.23
CA ASP A 6 10.62 9.38 -0.41
C ASP A 6 9.40 8.94 0.41
N ASP A 7 9.36 7.71 0.91
CA ASP A 7 8.32 7.22 1.82
C ASP A 7 8.16 8.02 3.11
N THR A 8 6.92 8.09 3.63
CA THR A 8 6.70 8.66 4.97
C THR A 8 6.86 7.65 6.11
N VAL A 9 6.58 6.37 5.83
CA VAL A 9 6.83 5.23 6.72
C VAL A 9 7.36 4.09 5.88
N HIS A 10 8.60 3.67 6.13
CA HIS A 10 9.26 2.58 5.41
C HIS A 10 9.91 1.57 6.36
N SER A 11 9.91 0.31 5.96
CA SER A 11 10.61 -0.78 6.62
C SER A 11 11.02 -1.83 5.60
N ASN A 12 12.27 -2.28 5.65
CA ASN A 12 12.75 -3.43 4.87
C ASN A 12 12.20 -4.79 5.36
N GLY A 13 11.15 -4.76 6.17
CA GLY A 13 10.49 -5.92 6.75
C GLY A 13 9.00 -5.62 6.87
N ASP A 14 8.45 -5.79 8.06
CA ASP A 14 7.02 -5.54 8.29
C ASP A 14 6.77 -4.13 8.80
N VAL A 15 5.59 -3.61 8.47
CA VAL A 15 4.98 -2.44 9.12
C VAL A 15 3.65 -2.87 9.70
N GLN A 16 3.45 -2.65 11.00
CA GLN A 16 2.18 -2.92 11.66
C GLN A 16 1.64 -1.67 12.36
N ILE A 17 0.47 -1.20 11.90
CA ILE A 17 -0.26 -0.08 12.49
C ILE A 17 -1.43 -0.61 13.32
N ASN A 18 -1.35 -0.44 14.63
CA ASN A 18 -2.37 -0.90 15.58
C ASN A 18 -3.35 0.20 16.04
N GLY A 19 -3.19 1.42 15.54
CA GLY A 19 -3.96 2.60 15.93
C GLY A 19 -3.13 3.87 15.86
N GLY A 20 -3.75 5.01 16.19
CA GLY A 20 -3.14 6.34 16.11
C GLY A 20 -3.75 7.21 15.01
N LYS A 21 -3.31 8.46 14.93
CA LYS A 21 -3.73 9.42 13.89
C LYS A 21 -2.52 9.82 13.05
N PHE A 22 -2.57 9.55 11.76
CA PHE A 22 -1.50 9.80 10.81
C PHE A 22 -2.00 10.74 9.71
N ALA A 23 -1.20 11.77 9.43
CA ALA A 23 -1.40 12.66 8.29
C ALA A 23 -0.09 12.69 7.51
N LEU A 24 -0.09 12.02 6.36
CA LEU A 24 1.07 11.66 5.58
C LEU A 24 1.01 12.36 4.21
N SER A 25 2.17 12.78 3.71
CA SER A 25 2.36 13.29 2.35
C SER A 25 3.72 12.82 1.85
N SER A 26 3.71 11.91 0.89
CA SER A 26 4.90 11.27 0.35
C SER A 26 5.32 11.85 -1.00
N GLY A 27 6.60 11.71 -1.32
CA GLY A 27 7.12 11.87 -2.67
C GLY A 27 7.14 10.55 -3.44
N ASP A 28 7.29 9.44 -2.72
CA ASP A 28 7.11 8.06 -3.18
C ASP A 28 5.89 7.48 -2.46
N ASP A 29 5.99 6.49 -1.57
CA ASP A 29 4.81 5.82 -1.04
C ASP A 29 4.32 6.35 0.30
N GLY A 30 3.01 6.29 0.53
CA GLY A 30 2.44 6.70 1.80
C GLY A 30 3.02 5.87 2.94
N ILE A 31 2.81 4.55 2.89
CA ILE A 31 3.38 3.57 3.80
C ILE A 31 3.87 2.38 2.98
N HIS A 32 5.16 2.06 3.07
CA HIS A 32 5.80 0.97 2.37
C HIS A 32 6.38 -0.05 3.34
N ALA A 33 6.09 -1.32 3.13
CA ALA A 33 6.75 -2.44 3.80
C ALA A 33 7.27 -3.45 2.77
N ASP A 34 8.59 -3.69 2.69
CA ASP A 34 9.14 -4.66 1.74
C ASP A 34 8.55 -6.07 1.93
N ASN A 35 8.00 -6.38 3.11
CA ASN A 35 7.29 -7.62 3.39
C ASN A 35 5.79 -7.42 3.71
N ALA A 36 5.38 -7.34 4.97
CA ALA A 36 3.96 -7.24 5.32
C ALA A 36 3.57 -5.86 5.83
N LEU A 37 2.63 -5.21 5.14
CA LEU A 37 1.91 -4.04 5.66
C LEU A 37 0.60 -4.49 6.30
N ILE A 38 0.48 -4.28 7.61
CA ILE A 38 -0.67 -4.71 8.41
C ILE A 38 -1.31 -3.50 9.10
N ILE A 39 -2.55 -3.18 8.76
CA ILE A 39 -3.32 -2.11 9.40
C ILE A 39 -4.50 -2.71 10.17
N ASN A 40 -4.42 -2.65 11.50
CA ASN A 40 -5.48 -3.16 12.38
C ASN A 40 -6.46 -2.08 12.83
N SER A 41 -6.02 -0.83 12.92
CA SER A 41 -6.85 0.32 13.31
C SER A 41 -6.11 1.64 13.05
N GLY A 42 -6.78 2.77 13.24
CA GLY A 42 -6.21 4.12 13.13
C GLY A 42 -7.07 5.08 12.31
N GLU A 43 -6.70 6.36 12.34
CA GLU A 43 -7.18 7.39 11.41
C GLU A 43 -5.98 7.78 10.54
N ILE A 44 -5.96 7.33 9.30
CA ILE A 44 -4.80 7.46 8.40
C ILE A 44 -5.23 8.28 7.19
N THR A 45 -4.55 9.40 6.96
CA THR A 45 -4.71 10.18 5.74
C THR A 45 -3.39 10.23 4.99
N VAL A 46 -3.36 9.68 3.78
CA VAL A 46 -2.27 9.83 2.80
C VAL A 46 -2.74 10.84 1.76
N SER A 47 -2.37 12.10 1.95
CA SER A 47 -2.87 13.22 1.14
C SER A 47 -2.20 13.34 -0.24
N LYS A 48 -1.07 12.66 -0.42
CA LYS A 48 -0.29 12.58 -1.66
C LYS A 48 0.68 11.41 -1.52
N SER A 49 0.81 10.61 -2.56
CA SER A 49 1.87 9.61 -2.75
C SER A 49 1.94 9.16 -4.21
N TYR A 50 2.97 8.41 -4.57
CA TYR A 50 3.01 7.57 -5.74
C TYR A 50 2.03 6.41 -5.53
N GLU A 51 2.33 5.50 -4.59
CA GLU A 51 1.39 4.50 -4.11
C GLU A 51 0.90 4.83 -2.69
N GLY A 52 -0.37 4.57 -2.39
CA GLY A 52 -0.94 4.92 -1.07
C GLY A 52 -0.42 4.03 0.05
N LEU A 53 -0.58 2.72 -0.12
CA LEU A 53 -0.16 1.66 0.79
C LEU A 53 0.51 0.57 -0.04
N GLU A 54 1.79 0.30 0.20
CA GLU A 54 2.54 -0.73 -0.51
C GLU A 54 3.11 -1.78 0.46
N GLY A 55 3.06 -3.03 0.03
CA GLY A 55 4.02 -4.03 0.48
C GLY A 55 3.82 -5.36 -0.24
N LYS A 56 4.71 -6.32 -0.03
CA LYS A 56 4.53 -7.67 -0.62
C LYS A 56 3.17 -8.27 -0.29
N THR A 57 2.71 -8.06 0.94
CA THR A 57 1.32 -8.31 1.31
C THR A 57 0.76 -7.08 2.01
N VAL A 58 -0.49 -6.73 1.69
CA VAL A 58 -1.22 -5.67 2.39
C VAL A 58 -2.45 -6.27 3.06
N THR A 59 -2.53 -6.16 4.38
CA THR A 59 -3.67 -6.62 5.16
C THR A 59 -4.30 -5.48 5.93
N VAL A 60 -5.60 -5.24 5.72
CA VAL A 60 -6.39 -4.25 6.47
C VAL A 60 -7.54 -4.95 7.19
N THR A 61 -7.52 -4.89 8.52
CA THR A 61 -8.58 -5.46 9.38
C THR A 61 -9.44 -4.39 10.05
N GLY A 62 -9.00 -3.13 10.02
CA GLY A 62 -9.74 -1.99 10.60
C GLY A 62 -9.09 -0.64 10.35
N GLY A 63 -9.77 0.43 10.77
CA GLY A 63 -9.30 1.82 10.64
C GLY A 63 -10.22 2.69 9.75
N ASN A 64 -9.94 3.99 9.74
CA ASN A 64 -10.52 4.98 8.83
C ASN A 64 -9.38 5.57 7.98
N ILE A 65 -9.33 5.18 6.71
CA ILE A 65 -8.18 5.38 5.83
C ILE A 65 -8.63 6.19 4.61
N ASP A 66 -7.92 7.28 4.32
CA ASP A 66 -8.17 8.17 3.20
C ASP A 66 -6.88 8.36 2.40
N ILE A 67 -6.90 7.97 1.12
CA ILE A 67 -5.72 7.87 0.27
C ILE A 67 -5.91 8.69 -1.00
N THR A 68 -4.92 9.51 -1.32
CA THR A 68 -4.74 10.14 -2.63
C THR A 68 -3.38 9.73 -3.20
N ALA A 69 -3.40 9.00 -4.30
CA ALA A 69 -2.23 8.41 -4.94
C ALA A 69 -2.15 8.81 -6.43
N SER A 70 -0.93 8.96 -6.96
CA SER A 70 -0.72 9.25 -8.37
C SER A 70 -0.58 8.01 -9.25
N ASP A 71 -0.30 6.86 -8.65
CA ASP A 71 -0.42 5.54 -9.28
C ASP A 71 -1.49 4.75 -8.53
N ASP A 72 -1.12 3.76 -7.71
CA ASP A 72 -2.08 2.88 -7.06
C ASP A 72 -2.45 3.30 -5.64
N GLY A 73 -3.72 3.11 -5.27
CA GLY A 73 -4.16 3.38 -3.91
C GLY A 73 -3.61 2.39 -2.89
N ILE A 74 -3.69 1.10 -3.21
CA ILE A 74 -3.16 0.01 -2.41
C ILE A 74 -2.51 -0.96 -3.39
N ASN A 75 -1.21 -1.19 -3.25
CA ASN A 75 -0.46 -2.07 -4.12
C ASN A 75 0.13 -3.23 -3.31
N ALA A 76 -0.07 -4.45 -3.80
CA ALA A 76 0.73 -5.58 -3.35
C ALA A 76 1.70 -6.00 -4.44
N ALA A 77 3.00 -5.84 -4.19
CA ALA A 77 4.07 -6.16 -5.12
C ALA A 77 5.31 -6.68 -4.37
N ASP A 78 6.07 -7.60 -4.97
CA ASP A 78 7.32 -8.13 -4.40
C ASP A 78 8.59 -7.49 -4.99
N GLY A 79 8.43 -6.34 -5.69
CA GLY A 79 9.51 -5.67 -6.40
C GLY A 79 10.10 -6.46 -7.56
N SER A 80 9.60 -7.67 -7.85
CA SER A 80 10.06 -8.50 -8.96
C SER A 80 9.40 -8.09 -10.28
N GLY A 81 9.31 -6.77 -10.50
CA GLY A 81 8.57 -6.09 -11.55
C GLY A 81 8.06 -7.04 -12.63
N ALA A 82 6.78 -7.40 -12.56
CA ALA A 82 6.07 -7.98 -13.67
C ALA A 82 5.97 -6.88 -14.74
N SER A 83 7.10 -6.60 -15.38
CA SER A 83 7.18 -5.70 -16.52
C SER A 83 6.06 -6.10 -17.45
N ALA A 84 5.38 -5.12 -18.07
CA ALA A 84 4.33 -5.31 -19.08
C ALA A 84 4.77 -6.14 -20.32
N GLY A 85 5.94 -6.80 -20.28
CA GLY A 85 6.43 -7.84 -21.18
C GLY A 85 6.61 -9.22 -20.51
N GLY A 86 5.97 -9.48 -19.37
CA GLY A 86 5.93 -10.79 -18.73
C GLY A 86 5.53 -11.87 -19.73
N LYS A 87 6.31 -12.95 -19.82
CA LYS A 87 6.00 -14.07 -20.73
C LYS A 87 4.58 -14.54 -20.41
N PRO A 88 3.69 -14.72 -21.40
CA PRO A 88 2.39 -15.34 -21.17
C PRO A 88 2.59 -16.67 -20.43
N GLY A 89 2.11 -16.75 -19.18
CA GLY A 89 2.32 -17.92 -18.30
C GLY A 89 3.41 -17.79 -17.22
N ALA A 90 4.00 -16.61 -17.00
CA ALA A 90 4.64 -16.32 -15.72
C ALA A 90 3.54 -16.29 -14.66
N ASN A 91 3.53 -17.25 -13.74
CA ASN A 91 2.54 -17.29 -12.67
C ASN A 91 2.74 -16.08 -11.76
N ALA A 92 1.66 -15.35 -11.49
CA ALA A 92 1.66 -14.35 -10.43
C ALA A 92 2.09 -15.00 -9.11
N SER A 93 2.92 -14.32 -8.31
CA SER A 93 3.44 -14.92 -7.09
C SER A 93 2.29 -15.14 -6.12
N SER A 94 2.09 -16.39 -5.67
CA SER A 94 0.94 -16.74 -4.83
C SER A 94 1.02 -16.15 -3.41
N ASP A 95 2.16 -15.59 -3.05
CA ASP A 95 2.45 -14.95 -1.76
C ASP A 95 2.42 -13.42 -1.82
N VAL A 96 1.98 -12.85 -2.95
CA VAL A 96 1.66 -11.43 -3.11
C VAL A 96 0.14 -11.30 -3.14
N TYR A 97 -0.43 -10.53 -2.21
CA TYR A 97 -1.88 -10.38 -2.12
C TYR A 97 -2.30 -9.16 -1.28
N ILE A 98 -3.53 -8.72 -1.53
CA ILE A 98 -4.25 -7.76 -0.68
C ILE A 98 -5.40 -8.47 0.03
N ASN A 99 -5.48 -8.31 1.36
CA ASN A 99 -6.56 -8.83 2.18
C ASN A 99 -7.22 -7.72 2.99
N ILE A 100 -8.43 -7.32 2.60
CA ILE A 100 -9.23 -6.32 3.31
C ILE A 100 -10.44 -7.02 3.95
N SER A 101 -10.45 -7.09 5.27
CA SER A 101 -11.49 -7.76 6.06
C SER A 101 -12.26 -6.81 6.98
N GLY A 102 -11.89 -5.53 7.02
CA GLY A 102 -12.57 -4.49 7.79
C GLY A 102 -12.01 -3.10 7.53
N GLY A 103 -12.55 -2.11 8.24
CA GLY A 103 -12.21 -0.70 8.09
C GLY A 103 -13.13 0.07 7.14
N TYR A 104 -12.94 1.38 7.10
CA TYR A 104 -13.51 2.29 6.11
C TYR A 104 -12.35 2.89 5.32
N ILE A 105 -12.29 2.61 4.02
CA ILE A 105 -11.18 2.98 3.16
C ILE A 105 -11.73 3.77 1.98
N THR A 106 -11.18 4.96 1.77
CA THR A 106 -11.49 5.83 0.64
C THR A 106 -10.22 6.00 -0.18
N VAL A 107 -10.32 5.77 -1.49
CA VAL A 107 -9.18 5.82 -2.40
C VAL A 107 -9.51 6.75 -3.56
N ASN A 108 -8.62 7.70 -3.80
CA ASN A 108 -8.57 8.53 -4.99
C ASN A 108 -7.20 8.32 -5.66
N ALA A 109 -7.13 7.32 -6.53
CA ALA A 109 -5.94 6.93 -7.27
C ALA A 109 -6.07 7.32 -8.74
N SER A 110 -4.96 7.68 -9.38
CA SER A 110 -4.94 7.93 -10.84
C SER A 110 -4.66 6.66 -11.65
N GLY A 111 -3.93 5.70 -11.06
CA GLY A 111 -3.85 4.31 -11.46
C GLY A 111 -5.02 3.51 -10.88
N ASP A 112 -4.73 2.33 -10.35
CA ASP A 112 -5.74 1.44 -9.80
C ASP A 112 -6.07 1.78 -8.33
N GLY A 113 -7.35 1.63 -7.97
CA GLY A 113 -7.74 1.85 -6.58
C GLY A 113 -7.12 0.81 -5.63
N VAL A 114 -7.03 -0.44 -6.11
CA VAL A 114 -6.48 -1.60 -5.40
C VAL A 114 -5.86 -2.50 -6.47
N ASP A 115 -4.54 -2.68 -6.44
CA ASP A 115 -3.79 -3.53 -7.38
C ASP A 115 -3.02 -4.62 -6.63
N SER A 116 -3.21 -5.87 -7.05
CA SER A 116 -2.41 -6.99 -6.57
C SER A 116 -1.67 -7.54 -7.78
N ASN A 117 -0.35 -7.35 -7.79
CA ASN A 117 0.55 -7.89 -8.81
C ASN A 117 0.81 -9.41 -8.61
N GLY A 118 0.08 -10.02 -7.67
CA GLY A 118 0.07 -11.44 -7.35
C GLY A 118 -1.31 -12.08 -7.57
N ASN A 119 -1.84 -12.67 -6.50
CA ASN A 119 -3.17 -13.29 -6.46
C ASN A 119 -4.29 -12.29 -6.18
#